data_AF-A0A9E5QYF0-F1
#
_entry.id   AF-A0A9E5QYF0-F1
#
_cell.length_a   1.000
_cell.length_b   1.000
_cell.length_c   1.000
_cell.angle_alpha   90.00
_cell.angle_beta   90.00
_cell.angle_gamma   90.00
#
_symmetry.space_group_name_H-M   'P 1'
#
loop_
_entity.id
_entity.type
_entity.pdbx_description
1 polymer ?
#
loop_
_entity_poly.entity_id
_entity_poly.type
_entity_poly.pdbx_seq_one_letter_code
_entity_poly.pdbx_strand_id
1 'polypeptide(L)'
;MSNRNKGIFVAGMLAVIAWTGLWLLLREKAKQPYSSAQKQAFFLTQRKVFKANIRAMRQAHEQWSQEAFKTPDTIRLAGKANFRHFLFENQNLVFWSDVEFVPERAWLAGNYFFKVAEFEKSLYLITQSSQILANDTLRAYTLYPLYRHYVVRNAYLKPSYDPRWFPDEAWEVAKRPLSEAQNIYSPRGEFLFALQWRENKPFPQAYLPWVRALLFWLGLVGSLVFIFGKVQTLCIISTSVRAGIGFWAMAWP
;
A
#
# COMPACT_ATOMS: atom_id res chain seq x y z
N MET A 1 -19.81 21.96 -51.90
CA MET A 1 -18.88 21.47 -50.86
C MET A 1 -17.70 20.79 -51.52
N SER A 2 -16.49 21.34 -51.37
CA SER A 2 -15.26 20.80 -51.97
C SER A 2 -14.95 19.39 -51.46
N ASN A 3 -14.42 18.50 -52.32
CA ASN A 3 -13.97 17.14 -51.96
C ASN A 3 -13.02 17.12 -50.74
N ARG A 4 -12.32 18.24 -50.49
CA ARG A 4 -11.44 18.40 -49.33
C ARG A 4 -12.19 18.39 -47.99
N ASN A 5 -13.41 18.92 -47.93
CA ASN A 5 -14.21 18.95 -46.70
C ASN A 5 -14.81 17.58 -46.36
N LYS A 6 -15.08 16.75 -47.38
CA LYS A 6 -15.57 15.37 -47.19
C LYS A 6 -14.49 14.50 -46.54
N GLY A 7 -13.23 14.64 -46.95
CA GLY A 7 -12.10 13.91 -46.35
C GLY A 7 -11.89 14.23 -44.87
N ILE A 8 -12.00 15.52 -44.50
CA ILE A 8 -11.88 15.96 -43.10
C ILE A 8 -13.02 15.38 -42.24
N PHE A 9 -14.24 15.36 -42.77
CA PHE A 9 -15.40 14.83 -42.04
C PHE A 9 -15.28 13.31 -41.79
N VAL A 10 -14.88 12.55 -42.81
CA VAL A 10 -14.69 11.09 -42.69
C VAL A 10 -13.56 10.76 -41.71
N ALA A 11 -12.44 11.49 -41.76
CA ALA A 11 -11.34 11.31 -40.83
C ALA A 11 -11.74 11.60 -39.37
N GLY A 12 -12.53 12.66 -39.15
CA GLY A 12 -13.06 12.99 -37.82
C GLY A 12 -13.97 11.90 -37.27
N MET A 13 -14.85 11.34 -38.10
CA MET A 13 -15.78 10.29 -37.70
C MET A 13 -15.04 8.98 -37.33
N LEU A 14 -14.02 8.60 -38.10
CA LEU A 14 -13.17 7.45 -37.78
C LEU A 14 -12.39 7.63 -36.47
N ALA A 15 -11.91 8.84 -36.19
CA ALA A 15 -11.21 9.14 -34.94
C ALA A 15 -12.13 8.99 -33.72
N VAL A 16 -13.39 9.42 -33.82
CA VAL A 16 -14.38 9.26 -32.74
C VAL A 16 -14.71 7.79 -32.49
N ILE A 17 -14.86 6.99 -33.55
CA ILE A 17 -15.10 5.54 -33.43
C ILE A 17 -13.90 4.83 -32.81
N ALA A 18 -12.68 5.18 -33.22
CA ALA A 18 -11.47 4.62 -32.63
C ALA A 18 -11.33 5.01 -31.15
N TRP A 19 -11.64 6.26 -30.80
CA TRP A 19 -11.58 6.74 -29.42
C TRP A 19 -12.61 6.04 -28.52
N THR A 20 -13.85 5.91 -28.99
CA THR A 20 -14.92 5.24 -28.24
C THR A 20 -14.66 3.75 -28.09
N GLY A 21 -14.15 3.08 -29.13
CA GLY A 21 -13.72 1.68 -29.06
C GLY A 21 -12.56 1.47 -28.07
N LEU A 22 -11.56 2.33 -28.09
CA LEU A 22 -10.44 2.29 -27.15
C LEU A 22 -10.89 2.57 -25.71
N TRP A 23 -11.78 3.54 -25.50
CA TRP A 23 -12.36 3.83 -24.19
C TRP A 23 -13.15 2.65 -23.64
N LEU A 24 -13.94 1.96 -24.48
CA LEU A 24 -14.68 0.76 -24.08
C LEU A 24 -13.74 -0.40 -23.72
N LEU A 25 -12.71 -0.66 -24.55
CA LEU A 25 -11.71 -1.69 -24.26
C LEU A 25 -10.95 -1.41 -22.95
N LEU A 26 -10.57 -0.15 -22.71
CA LEU A 26 -9.93 0.26 -21.46
C LEU A 26 -10.89 0.14 -20.27
N ARG A 27 -12.17 0.49 -20.44
CA ARG A 27 -13.20 0.34 -19.40
C ARG A 27 -13.43 -1.12 -19.05
N GLU A 28 -13.38 -2.02 -20.02
CA GLU A 28 -13.57 -3.44 -19.82
C GLU A 28 -12.34 -4.08 -19.15
N LYS A 29 -11.12 -3.70 -19.58
CA LYS A 29 -9.89 -4.10 -18.87
C LYS A 29 -9.78 -3.53 -17.45
N ALA A 30 -10.32 -2.33 -17.21
CA ALA A 30 -10.38 -1.74 -15.86
C ALA A 30 -11.29 -2.52 -14.90
N LYS A 31 -12.25 -3.29 -15.44
CA LYS A 31 -13.13 -4.17 -14.65
C LYS A 31 -12.58 -5.58 -14.48
N GLN A 32 -11.56 -5.98 -15.24
CA GLN A 32 -11.03 -7.33 -15.12
C GLN A 32 -10.34 -7.50 -13.76
N PRO A 33 -10.74 -8.52 -12.96
CA PRO A 33 -10.04 -8.84 -11.74
C PRO A 33 -8.59 -9.20 -12.08
N TYR A 34 -7.64 -8.74 -11.27
CA TYR A 34 -6.22 -9.05 -11.41
C TYR A 34 -6.01 -10.54 -11.68
N SER A 35 -5.08 -10.84 -12.60
CA SER A 35 -4.60 -12.19 -12.81
C SER A 35 -4.17 -12.79 -11.47
N SER A 36 -4.51 -14.06 -11.25
CA SER A 36 -4.10 -14.82 -10.07
C SER A 36 -2.59 -14.69 -9.81
N ALA A 37 -1.78 -14.60 -10.86
CA ALA A 37 -0.33 -14.42 -10.78
C ALA A 37 0.09 -13.07 -10.15
N GLN A 38 -0.60 -11.96 -10.47
CA GLN A 38 -0.28 -10.64 -9.91
C GLN A 38 -0.65 -10.56 -8.43
N LYS A 39 -1.81 -11.11 -8.06
CA LYS A 39 -2.21 -11.24 -6.65
C LYS A 39 -1.17 -12.05 -5.88
N GLN A 40 -0.77 -13.21 -6.41
CA GLN A 40 0.25 -14.06 -5.81
C GLN A 40 1.60 -13.35 -5.66
N ALA A 41 2.09 -12.66 -6.69
CA ALA A 41 3.35 -11.92 -6.61
C ALA A 41 3.31 -10.85 -5.51
N PHE A 42 2.19 -10.14 -5.38
CA PHE A 42 2.01 -9.14 -4.33
C PHE A 42 1.98 -9.77 -2.93
N PHE A 43 1.26 -10.90 -2.76
CA PHE A 43 1.27 -11.68 -1.52
C PHE A 43 2.68 -12.16 -1.15
N LEU A 44 3.46 -12.63 -2.12
CA LEU A 44 4.84 -13.08 -1.89
C LEU A 44 5.75 -11.94 -1.42
N THR A 45 5.61 -10.75 -2.00
CA THR A 45 6.36 -9.56 -1.58
C THR A 45 6.00 -9.16 -0.15
N GLN A 46 4.71 -9.08 0.19
CA GLN A 46 4.30 -8.78 1.56
C GLN A 46 4.76 -9.85 2.54
N ARG A 47 4.68 -11.13 2.17
CA ARG A 47 5.18 -12.23 3.00
C ARG A 47 6.68 -12.10 3.27
N LYS A 48 7.48 -11.64 2.29
CA LYS A 48 8.91 -11.36 2.50
C LYS A 48 9.11 -10.23 3.50
N VAL A 49 8.37 -9.13 3.37
CA VAL A 49 8.42 -7.99 4.31
C VAL A 49 8.04 -8.46 5.72
N PHE A 50 6.95 -9.19 5.86
CA PHE A 50 6.53 -9.74 7.16
C PHE A 50 7.57 -10.69 7.77
N LYS A 51 8.16 -11.59 6.97
CA LYS A 51 9.23 -12.47 7.45
C LYS A 51 10.44 -11.68 7.94
N ALA A 52 10.83 -10.62 7.24
CA ALA A 52 11.92 -9.75 7.68
C ALA A 52 11.57 -9.02 8.98
N ASN A 53 10.36 -8.46 9.07
CA ASN A 53 9.88 -7.77 10.26
C ASN A 53 9.80 -8.71 11.46
N ILE A 54 9.28 -9.94 11.31
CA ILE A 54 9.24 -10.95 12.37
C ILE A 54 10.64 -11.25 12.93
N ARG A 55 11.67 -11.32 12.07
CA ARG A 55 13.06 -11.51 12.52
C ARG A 55 13.57 -10.29 13.29
N ALA A 56 13.33 -9.09 12.79
CA ALA A 56 13.74 -7.86 13.45
C ALA A 56 13.07 -7.69 14.82
N MET A 57 11.77 -8.03 14.93
CA MET A 57 11.03 -8.04 16.19
C MET A 57 11.63 -9.01 17.19
N ARG A 58 11.93 -10.24 16.73
CA ARG A 58 12.55 -11.26 17.55
C ARG A 58 13.85 -10.75 18.14
N GLN A 59 14.73 -10.18 17.33
CA GLN A 59 15.99 -9.62 17.78
C GLN A 59 15.78 -8.47 18.78
N ALA A 60 14.87 -7.54 18.49
CA ALA A 60 14.56 -6.42 19.38
C ALA A 60 13.98 -6.89 20.72
N HIS A 61 13.09 -7.88 20.71
CA HIS A 61 12.53 -8.47 21.92
C HIS A 61 13.56 -9.26 22.72
N GLU A 62 14.41 -10.05 22.05
CA GLU A 62 15.50 -10.77 22.71
C GLU A 62 16.47 -9.78 23.38
N GLN A 63 16.89 -8.72 22.69
CA GLN A 63 17.75 -7.67 23.26
C GLN A 63 17.10 -7.00 24.48
N TRP A 64 15.85 -6.57 24.34
CA TRP A 64 15.12 -5.91 25.41
C TRP A 64 14.91 -6.84 26.62
N SER A 65 14.46 -8.08 26.39
CA SER A 65 14.21 -9.03 27.49
C SER A 65 15.49 -9.43 28.22
N GLN A 66 16.61 -9.58 27.51
CA GLN A 66 17.91 -9.85 28.13
C GLN A 66 18.39 -8.67 29.00
N GLU A 67 18.13 -7.42 28.62
CA GLU A 67 18.41 -6.26 29.48
C GLU A 67 17.47 -6.27 30.70
N ALA A 68 16.16 -6.52 30.49
CA ALA A 68 15.16 -6.55 31.54
C ALA A 68 15.41 -7.66 32.59
N PHE A 69 15.89 -8.83 32.17
CA PHE A 69 16.23 -9.92 33.08
C PHE A 69 17.49 -9.67 33.91
N LYS A 70 18.42 -8.83 33.42
CA LYS A 70 19.66 -8.50 34.16
C LYS A 70 19.42 -7.44 35.23
N THR A 71 18.65 -6.41 34.89
CA THR A 71 18.35 -5.29 35.78
C THR A 71 16.88 -4.94 35.64
N PRO A 72 16.02 -5.37 36.56
CA PRO A 72 14.59 -5.01 36.59
C PRO A 72 14.32 -3.52 36.90
N ASP A 73 15.29 -2.63 36.65
CA ASP A 73 15.13 -1.19 36.87
C ASP A 73 14.14 -0.61 35.85
N THR A 74 12.93 -0.36 36.35
CA THR A 74 11.76 0.06 35.58
C THR A 74 11.97 1.40 34.87
N ILE A 75 12.73 2.32 35.44
CA ILE A 75 12.95 3.67 34.87
C ILE A 75 13.78 3.58 33.60
N ARG A 76 14.87 2.80 33.64
CA ARG A 76 15.76 2.61 32.49
C ARG A 76 15.08 1.87 31.34
N LEU A 77 14.19 0.93 31.66
CA LEU A 77 13.44 0.15 30.67
C LEU A 77 12.36 0.98 29.97
N ALA A 78 11.71 1.91 30.67
CA ALA A 78 10.65 2.76 30.11
C ALA A 78 11.17 3.69 28.99
N GLY A 79 12.34 4.31 29.18
CA GLY A 79 12.89 5.29 28.23
C GLY A 79 13.30 4.75 26.84
N LYS A 80 13.35 3.42 26.67
CA LYS A 80 13.76 2.76 25.41
C LYS A 80 12.62 2.05 24.68
N ALA A 81 11.41 2.08 25.23
CA ALA A 81 10.29 1.27 24.77
C ALA A 81 9.62 1.86 23.52
N ASN A 82 9.92 1.31 22.34
CA ASN A 82 9.19 1.61 21.10
C ASN A 82 7.84 0.85 20.99
N PHE A 83 7.65 -0.14 21.86
CA PHE A 83 6.48 -1.01 21.91
C PHE A 83 6.02 -1.19 23.35
N ARG A 84 4.85 -1.81 23.50
CA ARG A 84 4.31 -2.18 24.80
C ARG A 84 5.06 -3.39 25.33
N HIS A 85 5.71 -3.22 26.46
CA HIS A 85 6.55 -4.22 27.08
C HIS A 85 6.03 -4.54 28.47
N PHE A 86 6.08 -5.82 28.85
CA PHE A 86 5.64 -6.29 30.16
C PHE A 86 6.65 -7.28 30.71
N LEU A 87 6.97 -7.17 31.99
CA LEU A 87 7.79 -8.12 32.72
C LEU A 87 6.97 -8.69 33.86
N PHE A 88 6.90 -10.01 33.92
CA PHE A 88 6.28 -10.74 35.00
C PHE A 88 7.35 -11.51 35.77
N GLU A 89 7.26 -11.50 37.09
CA GLU A 89 8.05 -12.30 38.00
C GLU A 89 7.12 -13.19 38.79
N ASN A 90 7.29 -14.51 38.71
CA ASN A 90 6.43 -15.48 39.37
C ASN A 90 4.94 -15.21 39.16
N GLN A 91 4.59 -14.80 37.93
CA GLN A 91 3.23 -14.49 37.51
C GLN A 91 2.68 -13.13 37.99
N ASN A 92 3.44 -12.36 38.76
CA ASN A 92 3.11 -10.99 39.16
C ASN A 92 3.70 -10.00 38.15
N LEU A 93 2.91 -8.99 37.75
CA LEU A 93 3.39 -7.92 36.88
C LEU A 93 4.33 -7.02 37.68
N VAL A 94 5.61 -6.96 37.28
CA VAL A 94 6.63 -6.13 37.96
C VAL A 94 7.03 -4.91 37.13
N PHE A 95 6.77 -4.91 35.83
CA PHE A 95 7.01 -3.76 34.94
C PHE A 95 6.06 -3.75 33.75
N TRP A 96 5.64 -2.55 33.34
CA TRP A 96 4.94 -2.29 32.09
C TRP A 96 5.38 -0.94 31.51
N SER A 97 5.52 -0.85 30.18
CA SER A 97 5.98 0.38 29.53
C SER A 97 4.87 1.37 29.13
N ASP A 98 3.61 0.94 29.10
CA ASP A 98 2.48 1.76 28.63
C ASP A 98 1.45 1.95 29.74
N VAL A 99 1.31 3.20 30.22
CA VAL A 99 0.41 3.56 31.32
C VAL A 99 -1.07 3.41 30.97
N GLU A 100 -1.43 3.39 29.69
CA GLU A 100 -2.83 3.29 29.24
C GLU A 100 -3.30 1.84 29.12
N PHE A 101 -2.39 0.85 29.21
CA PHE A 101 -2.72 -0.54 28.94
C PHE A 101 -2.02 -1.50 29.89
N VAL A 102 -2.80 -2.19 30.72
CA VAL A 102 -2.34 -3.23 31.63
C VAL A 102 -2.95 -4.58 31.20
N PRO A 103 -2.15 -5.54 30.69
CA PRO A 103 -2.67 -6.81 30.21
C PRO A 103 -3.09 -7.70 31.37
N GLU A 104 -4.25 -8.36 31.24
CA GLU A 104 -4.57 -9.47 32.14
C GLU A 104 -3.64 -10.65 31.85
N ARG A 105 -3.18 -11.33 32.91
CA ARG A 105 -2.29 -12.48 32.78
C ARG A 105 -2.86 -13.58 31.87
N ALA A 106 -4.17 -13.81 31.93
CA ALA A 106 -4.84 -14.84 31.13
C ALA A 106 -4.63 -14.64 29.62
N TRP A 107 -4.51 -13.38 29.19
CA TRP A 107 -4.29 -13.00 27.79
C TRP A 107 -2.91 -13.45 27.27
N LEU A 108 -1.91 -13.36 28.15
CA LEU A 108 -0.49 -13.65 27.87
C LEU A 108 -0.06 -15.06 28.29
N ALA A 109 -0.98 -15.86 28.83
CA ALA A 109 -0.71 -17.22 29.23
C ALA A 109 -0.38 -18.14 28.03
N GLY A 110 0.47 -19.13 28.28
CA GLY A 110 0.94 -20.10 27.30
C GLY A 110 2.48 -20.20 27.28
N ASN A 111 2.98 -21.08 26.42
CA ASN A 111 4.40 -21.16 26.06
C ASN A 111 4.48 -21.02 24.55
N TYR A 112 4.94 -19.88 24.07
CA TYR A 112 5.01 -19.55 22.65
C TYR A 112 6.13 -18.55 22.43
N PHE A 113 6.72 -18.54 21.24
CA PHE A 113 7.60 -17.42 20.87
C PHE A 113 6.78 -16.29 20.24
N PHE A 114 5.84 -16.63 19.35
CA PHE A 114 4.90 -15.69 18.74
C PHE A 114 3.47 -16.17 18.98
N LYS A 115 2.57 -15.25 19.31
CA LYS A 115 1.12 -15.51 19.39
C LYS A 115 0.37 -14.31 18.83
N VAL A 116 -0.70 -14.56 18.10
CA VAL A 116 -1.66 -13.49 17.76
C VAL A 116 -2.83 -13.57 18.72
N ALA A 117 -3.20 -12.42 19.27
CA ALA A 117 -4.35 -12.32 20.15
C ALA A 117 -5.02 -10.96 19.98
N GLU A 118 -6.30 -10.92 20.31
CA GLU A 118 -7.10 -9.71 20.27
C GLU A 118 -7.43 -9.27 21.69
N PHE A 119 -7.14 -8.01 22.00
CA PHE A 119 -7.43 -7.38 23.29
C PHE A 119 -8.09 -6.04 23.02
N GLU A 120 -9.15 -5.70 23.76
CA GLU A 120 -9.82 -4.40 23.64
C GLU A 120 -10.17 -4.03 22.19
N LYS A 121 -10.55 -5.04 21.38
CA LYS A 121 -10.85 -4.93 19.93
C LYS A 121 -9.65 -4.58 19.04
N SER A 122 -8.43 -4.60 19.56
CA SER A 122 -7.21 -4.44 18.80
C SER A 122 -6.50 -5.78 18.64
N LEU A 123 -5.91 -6.02 17.48
CA LEU A 123 -5.16 -7.23 17.18
C LEU A 123 -3.68 -6.99 17.43
N TYR A 124 -3.05 -7.88 18.19
CA TYR A 124 -1.63 -7.81 18.53
C TYR A 124 -0.91 -9.09 18.09
N LEU A 125 0.31 -8.90 17.62
CA LEU A 125 1.33 -9.95 17.60
C LEU A 125 2.13 -9.84 18.90
N ILE A 126 2.25 -10.92 19.63
CA ILE A 126 2.90 -10.98 20.95
C ILE A 126 4.16 -11.81 20.80
N THR A 127 5.27 -11.29 21.31
CA THR A 127 6.48 -12.09 21.55
C THR A 127 6.63 -12.38 23.03
N GLN A 128 7.15 -13.57 23.34
CA GLN A 128 7.41 -13.99 24.72
C GLN A 128 8.79 -14.63 24.84
N SER A 129 9.48 -14.27 25.93
CA SER A 129 10.68 -14.94 26.40
C SER A 129 10.54 -15.22 27.89
N SER A 130 11.27 -16.21 28.38
CA SER A 130 11.26 -16.56 29.79
C SER A 130 12.63 -17.02 30.24
N GLN A 131 12.99 -16.67 31.47
CA GLN A 131 14.22 -17.10 32.11
C GLN A 131 13.91 -17.50 33.55
N ILE A 132 14.56 -18.57 34.00
CA ILE A 132 14.54 -18.97 35.41
C ILE A 132 15.78 -18.36 36.05
N LEU A 133 15.61 -17.59 37.10
CA LEU A 133 16.68 -16.96 37.86
C LEU A 133 16.57 -17.41 39.32
N ALA A 134 17.53 -18.20 39.80
CA ALA A 134 17.46 -18.89 41.09
C ALA A 134 16.16 -19.71 41.22
N ASN A 135 15.15 -19.19 41.92
CA ASN A 135 13.83 -19.82 42.09
C ASN A 135 12.69 -19.06 41.41
N ASP A 136 12.98 -17.93 40.78
CA ASP A 136 11.95 -17.06 40.21
C ASP A 136 11.87 -17.26 38.70
N THR A 137 10.64 -17.29 38.19
CA THR A 137 10.39 -17.32 36.73
C THR A 137 10.10 -15.92 36.23
N LEU A 138 11.04 -15.35 35.49
CA LEU A 138 10.85 -14.11 34.78
C LEU A 138 10.26 -14.39 33.40
N ARG A 139 9.22 -13.65 33.01
CA ARG A 139 8.62 -13.69 31.67
C ARG A 139 8.49 -12.30 31.11
N ALA A 140 9.09 -12.10 29.96
CA ALA A 140 9.05 -10.84 29.24
C ALA A 140 8.12 -10.97 28.05
N TYR A 141 7.29 -9.95 27.82
CA TYR A 141 6.36 -9.89 26.71
C TYR A 141 6.53 -8.57 25.95
N THR A 142 6.43 -8.63 24.62
CA THR A 142 6.27 -7.43 23.79
C THR A 142 5.03 -7.55 22.94
N LEU A 143 4.21 -6.50 22.92
CA LEU A 143 2.99 -6.41 22.12
C LEU A 143 3.22 -5.47 20.94
N TYR A 144 2.98 -6.01 19.74
CA TYR A 144 3.09 -5.31 18.49
C TYR A 144 1.68 -5.14 17.90
N PRO A 145 1.14 -3.91 17.86
CA PRO A 145 -0.19 -3.70 17.32
C PRO A 145 -0.18 -3.99 15.82
N LEU A 146 -1.05 -4.91 15.37
CA LEU A 146 -1.28 -5.18 13.96
C LEU A 146 -2.44 -4.33 13.44
N TYR A 147 -3.52 -4.28 14.21
CA TYR A 147 -4.76 -3.58 13.87
C TYR A 147 -5.36 -2.94 15.11
N ARG A 148 -5.83 -1.71 14.96
CA ARG A 148 -6.54 -1.01 16.01
C ARG A 148 -7.99 -0.79 15.60
N HIS A 149 -8.92 -1.21 16.44
CA HIS A 149 -10.33 -0.89 16.30
C HIS A 149 -10.76 0.10 17.39
N TYR A 150 -11.52 1.12 16.99
CA TYR A 150 -12.11 2.07 17.93
C TYR A 150 -13.59 1.77 18.10
N VAL A 151 -14.07 1.76 19.35
CA VAL A 151 -15.49 1.58 19.66
C VAL A 151 -16.32 2.74 19.11
N VAL A 152 -15.81 3.96 19.30
CA VAL A 152 -16.43 5.18 18.81
C VAL A 152 -15.90 5.45 17.41
N ARG A 153 -16.76 5.30 16.40
CA ARG A 153 -16.45 5.72 15.03
C ARG A 153 -16.81 7.19 14.89
N ASN A 154 -15.79 8.03 14.76
CA ASN A 154 -15.95 9.44 14.41
C ASN A 154 -15.02 9.79 13.24
N ALA A 155 -15.05 11.05 12.79
CA ALA A 155 -14.24 11.49 11.66
C ALA A 155 -12.71 11.34 11.89
N TYR A 156 -12.28 11.29 13.14
CA TYR A 156 -10.87 11.29 13.57
C TYR A 156 -10.36 9.89 13.95
N LEU A 157 -11.23 9.04 14.51
CA LEU A 157 -10.90 7.70 14.99
C LEU A 157 -11.44 6.67 14.00
N LYS A 158 -10.56 6.25 13.08
CA LYS A 158 -10.86 5.22 12.09
C LYS A 158 -10.07 3.96 12.43
N PRO A 159 -10.69 2.78 12.31
CA PRO A 159 -9.94 1.53 12.42
C PRO A 159 -8.83 1.49 11.38
N SER A 160 -7.62 1.22 11.83
CA SER A 160 -6.43 1.29 10.98
C SER A 160 -5.48 0.15 11.30
N TYR A 161 -4.83 -0.34 10.26
CA TYR A 161 -3.68 -1.22 10.39
C TYR A 161 -2.46 -0.38 10.71
N ASP A 162 -1.52 -0.93 11.48
CA ASP A 162 -0.28 -0.23 11.77
C ASP A 162 0.62 -0.21 10.51
N PRO A 163 0.99 0.99 10.01
CA PRO A 163 1.67 1.16 8.74
C PRO A 163 3.07 0.52 8.69
N ARG A 164 3.65 0.21 9.86
CA ARG A 164 4.93 -0.53 9.96
C ARG A 164 4.81 -1.95 9.42
N TRP A 165 3.62 -2.53 9.47
CA TRP A 165 3.33 -3.88 9.00
C TRP A 165 2.54 -3.88 7.70
N PHE A 166 1.65 -2.90 7.55
CA PHE A 166 0.71 -2.80 6.44
C PHE A 166 0.89 -1.43 5.76
N PRO A 167 1.89 -1.29 4.86
CA PRO A 167 2.15 -0.01 4.20
C PRO A 167 1.00 0.44 3.28
N ASP A 168 0.08 -0.47 2.93
CA ASP A 168 -1.12 -0.20 2.15
C ASP A 168 -2.37 -0.56 2.97
N GLU A 169 -3.35 0.35 3.01
CA GLU A 169 -4.66 0.18 3.66
C GLU A 169 -5.54 -0.89 2.98
N ALA A 170 -5.11 -1.40 1.83
CA ALA A 170 -5.79 -2.45 1.10
C ALA A 170 -5.74 -3.83 1.77
N TRP A 171 -4.96 -3.99 2.84
CA TRP A 171 -4.82 -5.26 3.52
C TRP A 171 -5.78 -5.43 4.70
N GLU A 172 -6.11 -6.68 4.95
CA GLU A 172 -6.83 -7.13 6.14
C GLU A 172 -6.19 -8.39 6.71
N VAL A 173 -6.22 -8.51 8.04
CA VAL A 173 -5.71 -9.68 8.76
C VAL A 173 -6.85 -10.65 9.04
N ALA A 174 -6.75 -11.84 8.46
CA ALA A 174 -7.64 -12.97 8.76
C ALA A 174 -7.04 -13.83 9.88
N LYS A 175 -7.84 -14.12 10.91
CA LYS A 175 -7.46 -14.98 12.04
C LYS A 175 -7.56 -16.48 11.76
N ARG A 176 -7.93 -16.84 10.53
CA ARG A 176 -8.08 -18.21 10.06
C ARG A 176 -7.14 -18.45 8.87
N PRO A 177 -6.63 -19.68 8.70
CA PRO A 177 -5.88 -20.02 7.50
C PRO A 177 -6.70 -19.78 6.23
N LEU A 178 -6.05 -19.20 5.23
CA LEU A 178 -6.56 -19.05 3.87
C LEU A 178 -5.66 -19.90 2.95
N SER A 179 -5.16 -19.35 1.85
CA SER A 179 -4.16 -20.03 1.01
C SER A 179 -2.75 -19.94 1.59
N GLU A 180 -1.89 -20.91 1.24
CA GLU A 180 -0.50 -20.96 1.72
C GLU A 180 0.30 -19.68 1.41
N ALA A 181 0.01 -19.03 0.27
CA ALA A 181 0.65 -17.77 -0.12
C ALA A 181 0.25 -16.60 0.80
N GLN A 182 -0.93 -16.67 1.40
CA GLN A 182 -1.51 -15.63 2.27
C GLN A 182 -1.17 -15.86 3.74
N ASN A 183 -0.93 -17.10 4.13
CA ASN A 183 -0.69 -17.48 5.50
C ASN A 183 0.71 -17.03 5.96
N ILE A 184 0.74 -16.40 7.13
CA ILE A 184 1.96 -16.01 7.84
C ILE A 184 2.14 -16.98 9.00
N TYR A 185 3.33 -17.55 9.08
CA TYR A 185 3.71 -18.54 10.07
C TYR A 185 4.84 -18.03 10.95
N SER A 186 4.91 -18.53 12.17
CA SER A 186 6.05 -18.35 13.06
C SER A 186 7.28 -19.07 12.49
N PRO A 187 8.51 -18.75 12.96
CA PRO A 187 9.70 -19.50 12.57
C PRO A 187 9.62 -21.00 12.89
N ARG A 188 8.73 -21.41 13.81
CA ARG A 188 8.48 -22.81 14.17
C ARG A 188 7.39 -23.47 13.32
N GLY A 189 6.79 -22.75 12.36
CA GLY A 189 5.73 -23.26 11.49
C GLY A 189 4.32 -23.14 12.05
N GLU A 190 4.13 -22.48 13.20
CA GLU A 190 2.80 -22.24 13.77
C GLU A 190 2.09 -21.16 12.95
N PHE A 191 0.80 -21.35 12.67
CA PHE A 191 0.01 -20.32 12.01
C PHE A 191 -0.17 -19.10 12.92
N LEU A 192 0.14 -17.91 12.41
CA LEU A 192 -0.07 -16.66 13.13
C LEU A 192 -1.33 -15.96 12.66
N PHE A 193 -1.41 -15.67 11.37
CA PHE A 193 -2.56 -15.04 10.72
C PHE A 193 -2.41 -15.15 9.20
N ALA A 194 -3.45 -14.79 8.45
CA ALA A 194 -3.41 -14.71 7.00
C ALA A 194 -3.66 -13.27 6.53
N LEU A 195 -3.07 -12.91 5.39
CA LEU A 195 -3.32 -11.64 4.73
C LEU A 195 -4.40 -11.82 3.67
N GLN A 196 -5.44 -11.00 3.74
CA GLN A 196 -6.48 -10.92 2.72
C GLN A 196 -6.62 -9.51 2.18
N TRP A 197 -7.06 -9.42 0.93
CA TRP A 197 -7.34 -8.12 0.31
C TRP A 197 -8.68 -7.57 0.81
N ARG A 198 -8.72 -6.29 1.15
CA ARG A 198 -9.95 -5.61 1.55
C ARG A 198 -10.78 -5.29 0.32
N GLU A 199 -11.95 -5.91 0.20
CA GLU A 199 -12.79 -5.88 -1.00
C GLU A 199 -13.20 -4.48 -1.46
N ASN A 200 -13.24 -3.50 -0.55
CA ASN A 200 -13.67 -2.13 -0.84
C ASN A 200 -12.55 -1.19 -1.33
N LYS A 201 -11.29 -1.64 -1.38
CA LYS A 201 -10.17 -0.84 -1.90
C LYS A 201 -9.85 -1.27 -3.33
N PRO A 202 -9.87 -0.34 -4.31
CA PRO A 202 -9.44 -0.67 -5.66
C PRO A 202 -7.95 -1.01 -5.60
N PHE A 203 -7.60 -2.21 -6.07
CA PHE A 203 -6.21 -2.65 -6.14
C PHE A 203 -5.42 -1.71 -7.04
N PRO A 204 -4.18 -1.31 -6.65
CA PRO A 204 -3.40 -0.28 -7.31
C PRO A 204 -3.34 -0.55 -8.82
N GLN A 205 -4.10 0.26 -9.56
CA GLN A 205 -4.45 0.00 -10.95
C GLN A 205 -3.19 -0.05 -11.82
N ALA A 206 -2.75 -1.26 -12.14
CA ALA A 206 -1.56 -1.49 -12.97
C ALA A 206 -1.65 -0.85 -14.37
N TYR A 207 -2.85 -0.48 -14.82
CA TYR A 207 -3.09 0.16 -16.11
C TYR A 207 -2.99 1.70 -16.08
N LEU A 208 -2.99 2.35 -14.90
CA LEU A 208 -2.91 3.81 -14.79
C LEU A 208 -1.66 4.39 -15.49
N PRO A 209 -0.45 3.80 -15.38
CA PRO A 209 0.72 4.27 -16.12
C PRO A 209 0.51 4.20 -17.63
N TRP A 210 -0.10 3.11 -18.12
CA TRP A 210 -0.36 2.92 -19.55
C TRP A 210 -1.42 3.89 -20.08
N VAL A 211 -2.49 4.16 -19.33
CA VAL A 211 -3.49 5.16 -19.70
C VAL A 211 -2.87 6.56 -19.71
N ARG A 212 -2.02 6.90 -18.74
CA ARG A 212 -1.30 8.17 -18.74
C ARG A 212 -0.36 8.29 -19.94
N ALA A 213 0.39 7.24 -20.26
CA ALA A 213 1.26 7.20 -21.42
C ALA A 213 0.45 7.36 -22.73
N LEU A 214 -0.67 6.67 -22.86
CA LEU A 214 -1.57 6.78 -24.01
C LEU A 214 -2.12 8.20 -24.16
N LEU A 215 -2.64 8.79 -23.07
CA LEU A 215 -3.14 10.17 -23.07
C LEU A 215 -2.04 11.18 -23.44
N PHE A 216 -0.82 10.96 -22.94
CA PHE A 216 0.35 11.76 -23.30
C PHE A 216 0.64 11.67 -24.81
N TRP A 217 0.67 10.47 -25.38
CA TRP A 217 0.88 10.26 -26.82
C TRP A 217 -0.21 10.91 -27.68
N LEU A 218 -1.46 10.78 -27.27
CA LEU A 218 -2.59 11.41 -27.96
C LEU A 218 -2.50 12.94 -27.92
N GLY A 219 -2.10 13.51 -26.78
CA GLY A 219 -1.82 14.94 -26.65
C GLY A 219 -0.66 15.41 -27.55
N LEU A 220 0.40 14.60 -27.63
CA LEU A 220 1.57 14.88 -28.48
C LEU A 220 1.19 14.88 -29.97
N VAL A 221 0.46 13.85 -30.43
CA VAL A 221 -0.02 13.76 -31.82
C VAL A 221 -0.97 14.93 -32.15
N GLY A 222 -1.91 15.24 -31.26
CA GLY A 222 -2.83 16.38 -31.45
C GLY A 222 -2.09 17.71 -31.58
N SER A 223 -1.05 17.91 -30.76
CA SER A 223 -0.21 19.12 -30.82
C SER A 223 0.56 19.22 -32.14
N LEU A 224 1.13 18.12 -32.63
CA LEU A 224 1.82 18.07 -33.92
C LEU A 224 0.89 18.42 -35.09
N VAL A 225 -0.31 17.85 -35.12
CA VAL A 225 -1.32 18.15 -36.15
C VAL A 225 -1.70 19.63 -36.13
N PHE A 226 -1.88 20.21 -34.94
CA PHE A 226 -2.20 21.63 -34.79
C PHE A 226 -1.09 22.55 -35.31
N ILE A 227 0.17 22.27 -34.94
CA ILE A 227 1.34 23.02 -35.39
C ILE A 227 1.45 22.94 -36.91
N PHE A 228 1.34 21.73 -37.48
CA PHE A 228 1.44 21.53 -38.92
C PHE A 228 0.33 22.28 -39.69
N GLY A 229 -0.90 22.25 -39.16
CA GLY A 229 -2.01 23.02 -39.71
C GLY A 229 -1.75 24.53 -39.70
N LYS A 230 -1.19 25.07 -38.60
CA LYS A 230 -0.82 26.49 -38.50
C LYS A 230 0.30 26.88 -39.47
N VAL A 231 1.33 26.06 -39.59
CA VAL A 231 2.43 26.27 -40.55
C VAL A 231 1.89 26.30 -41.98
N GLN A 232 1.02 25.37 -42.35
CA GLN A 232 0.40 25.37 -43.67
C GLN A 232 -0.42 26.64 -43.93
N THR A 233 -1.22 27.10 -42.97
CA THR A 233 -1.96 28.36 -43.12
C THR A 233 -1.05 29.57 -43.28
N LEU A 234 0.07 29.63 -42.56
CA LEU A 234 1.05 30.71 -42.68
C LEU A 234 1.76 30.68 -44.05
N CYS A 235 2.10 29.50 -44.56
CA CYS A 235 2.68 29.34 -45.89
C CYS A 235 1.73 29.79 -47.02
N ILE A 236 0.42 29.53 -46.89
CA ILE A 236 -0.58 29.96 -47.88
C ILE A 236 -0.77 31.48 -47.84
N ILE A 237 -0.78 32.08 -46.65
CA ILE A 237 -0.89 33.53 -46.51
C ILE A 237 0.36 34.21 -47.09
N SER A 238 1.56 33.70 -46.83
CA SER A 238 2.79 34.32 -47.32
C SER A 238 2.94 34.25 -48.86
N THR A 239 2.50 33.17 -49.50
CA THR A 239 2.47 33.09 -50.97
C THR A 239 1.43 34.04 -51.56
N SER A 240 0.27 34.18 -50.92
CA SER A 240 -0.78 35.12 -51.36
C SER A 240 -0.32 36.58 -51.23
N VAL A 241 0.41 36.93 -50.17
CA VAL A 241 0.98 38.27 -49.99
C VAL A 241 2.05 38.57 -51.05
N ARG A 242 2.94 37.63 -51.38
CA ARG A 242 3.92 37.80 -52.47
C ARG A 242 3.25 38.01 -53.83
N ALA A 243 2.18 37.25 -54.12
CA ALA A 243 1.42 37.42 -55.36
C ALA A 243 0.72 38.79 -55.43
N GLY A 244 0.18 39.29 -54.32
CA GLY A 244 -0.42 40.62 -54.25
C GLY A 244 0.58 41.76 -54.44
N ILE A 245 1.77 41.69 -53.81
CA ILE A 245 2.81 42.72 -53.96
C ILE A 245 3.37 42.76 -55.39
N GLY A 246 3.53 41.60 -56.05
CA GLY A 246 3.95 41.54 -57.46
C GLY A 246 2.96 42.21 -58.41
N PHE A 247 1.66 42.15 -58.11
CA PHE A 247 0.63 42.79 -58.93
C PHE A 247 0.67 44.33 -58.83
N TRP A 248 0.98 44.89 -57.66
CA TRP A 248 1.12 46.34 -57.49
C TRP A 248 2.42 46.90 -58.10
N ALA A 249 3.50 46.13 -58.13
CA ALA A 249 4.76 46.56 -58.74
C ALA A 249 4.71 46.68 -60.28
N MET A 250 3.73 46.06 -60.95
CA MET A 250 3.49 46.21 -62.40
C MET A 250 2.51 47.33 -62.76
N ALA A 251 1.83 47.93 -61.78
CA ALA A 251 0.80 48.95 -62.02
C ALA A 251 1.31 50.40 -61.88
N TRP A 252 2.61 50.61 -61.65
CA TRP A 252 3.22 51.94 -61.59
C TRP A 252 4.06 52.18 -62.87
N PRO A 253 3.58 53.01 -63.81
CA PRO A 253 4.34 53.42 -64.99
C PRO A 253 5.47 54.40 -64.65
#